data_AF-A0A2N8N3X6-F1
#
_entry.id   AF-A0A2N8N3X6-F1
#
_cell.length_a   1.000
_cell.length_b   1.000
_cell.length_c   1.000
_cell.angle_alpha   90.00
_cell.angle_beta   90.00
_cell.angle_gamma   90.00
#
_symmetry.space_group_name_H-M   'P 1'
#
loop_
_entity.id
_entity.type
_entity.pdbx_description
1 polymer ?
#
loop_
_entity_poly.entity_id
_entity_poly.type
_entity_poly.pdbx_seq_one_letter_code
_entity_poly.pdbx_strand_id
1 'polypeptide(L)'
;MKKKIAALVMAAFSAAGILAGSPASAATESPFPPYGCDSNRFGILFGEGISTTCFSLPRYSETYRVVAHCASGSSFWYTVGHWVPRGFGPSTAECHGGLLSNAYVAGYHVDDL
;
A
#
# COMPACT_ATOMS: atom_id res chain seq x y z
N MET A 1 46.44 -46.91 -5.67
CA MET A 1 45.35 -47.16 -6.65
C MET A 1 44.90 -45.82 -7.21
N LYS A 2 45.07 -45.60 -8.52
CA LYS A 2 44.75 -44.34 -9.22
C LYS A 2 43.24 -44.27 -9.51
N LYS A 3 42.55 -43.26 -8.97
CA LYS A 3 41.24 -42.82 -9.48
C LYS A 3 41.35 -41.39 -10.00
N LYS A 4 40.99 -41.27 -11.28
CA LYS A 4 40.88 -40.07 -12.11
C LYS A 4 39.67 -39.23 -11.65
N ILE A 5 39.70 -37.91 -11.88
CA ILE A 5 38.60 -36.97 -12.26
C ILE A 5 39.27 -35.58 -12.21
N ALA A 6 39.77 -35.03 -13.32
CA ALA A 6 39.07 -34.31 -14.39
C ALA A 6 38.52 -32.93 -13.96
N ALA A 7 39.27 -31.91 -14.37
CA ALA A 7 38.89 -30.56 -14.84
C ALA A 7 37.69 -29.84 -14.20
N LEU A 8 37.98 -28.76 -13.45
CA LEU A 8 37.05 -27.64 -13.24
C LEU A 8 37.31 -26.58 -14.32
N VAL A 9 36.36 -26.50 -15.24
CA VAL A 9 36.38 -25.63 -16.42
C VAL A 9 35.73 -24.28 -16.09
N MET A 10 36.49 -23.23 -16.42
CA MET A 10 36.12 -21.86 -16.81
C MET A 10 35.12 -21.08 -15.93
N ALA A 11 35.69 -20.10 -15.23
CA ALA A 11 35.04 -18.82 -15.02
C ALA A 11 34.77 -18.14 -16.37
N ALA A 12 33.50 -17.82 -16.64
CA ALA A 12 33.11 -16.87 -17.66
C ALA A 12 32.24 -15.80 -17.00
N PHE A 13 32.87 -14.69 -16.68
CA PHE A 13 32.20 -13.40 -16.46
C PHE A 13 31.58 -12.98 -17.79
N SER A 14 30.25 -12.91 -17.84
CA SER A 14 29.54 -12.19 -18.90
C SER A 14 28.61 -11.17 -18.26
N ALA A 15 29.11 -9.94 -18.17
CA ALA A 15 28.32 -8.75 -17.97
C ALA A 15 27.56 -8.44 -19.27
N ALA A 16 26.23 -8.43 -19.23
CA ALA A 16 25.35 -7.64 -20.11
C ALA A 16 23.89 -7.99 -19.79
N GLY A 17 23.19 -7.07 -19.14
CA GLY A 17 21.76 -7.20 -18.86
C GLY A 17 21.21 -5.97 -18.16
N ILE A 18 21.59 -4.78 -18.65
CA ILE A 18 20.96 -3.53 -18.21
C ILE A 18 19.85 -3.19 -19.21
N LEU A 19 18.69 -2.80 -18.67
CA LEU A 19 17.61 -2.00 -19.28
C LEU A 19 16.56 -2.74 -20.12
N ALA A 20 15.51 -3.21 -19.43
CA ALA A 20 14.12 -2.93 -19.82
C ALA A 20 13.17 -3.35 -18.67
N GLY A 21 13.34 -2.75 -17.50
CA GLY A 21 12.24 -2.75 -16.53
C GLY A 21 11.17 -1.83 -17.10
N SER A 22 10.00 -2.39 -17.46
CA SER A 22 8.83 -1.61 -17.82
C SER A 22 8.62 -0.50 -16.79
N PRO A 23 8.27 0.74 -17.19
CA PRO A 23 7.96 1.77 -16.23
C PRO A 23 6.84 1.24 -15.32
N ALA A 24 7.07 1.28 -14.01
CA ALA A 24 6.03 1.07 -13.02
C ALA A 24 4.86 1.98 -13.40
N SER A 25 3.67 1.40 -13.55
CA SER A 25 2.46 2.08 -13.96
C SER A 25 2.34 3.42 -13.25
N ALA A 26 2.19 4.49 -14.02
CA ALA A 26 1.74 5.77 -13.48
C ALA A 26 0.39 5.52 -12.79
N ALA A 27 0.40 5.44 -11.47
CA ALA A 27 -0.81 5.66 -10.69
C ALA A 27 -1.26 7.06 -11.10
N THR A 28 -2.37 7.14 -11.83
CA THR A 28 -3.06 8.42 -11.95
C THR A 28 -3.30 8.87 -10.52
N GLU A 29 -2.72 10.00 -10.14
CA GLU A 29 -2.99 10.62 -8.86
C GLU A 29 -4.49 10.93 -8.85
N SER A 30 -5.28 9.97 -8.36
CA SER A 30 -6.66 10.23 -8.03
C SER A 30 -6.64 11.45 -7.10
N PRO A 31 -7.45 12.49 -7.35
CA PRO A 31 -7.53 13.61 -6.44
C PRO A 31 -7.75 13.07 -5.03
N PHE A 32 -6.83 13.39 -4.14
CA PHE A 32 -6.92 13.06 -2.73
C PHE A 32 -7.45 14.30 -1.99
N PRO A 33 -8.57 14.20 -1.25
CA PRO A 33 -9.47 13.06 -1.10
C PRO A 33 -10.33 12.79 -2.36
N PRO A 34 -10.86 11.55 -2.54
CA PRO A 34 -11.81 11.25 -3.60
C PRO A 34 -12.98 12.24 -3.57
N TYR A 35 -13.46 12.67 -4.75
CA TYR A 35 -14.58 13.62 -4.84
C TYR A 35 -15.79 13.13 -4.03
N GLY A 36 -16.30 13.98 -3.14
CA GLY A 36 -17.46 13.65 -2.31
C GLY A 36 -17.13 12.91 -1.00
N CYS A 37 -15.84 12.77 -0.67
CA CYS A 37 -15.37 12.22 0.59
C CYS A 37 -14.53 13.24 1.37
N ASP A 38 -14.74 13.27 2.68
CA ASP A 38 -13.89 13.96 3.64
C ASP A 38 -13.03 12.93 4.38
N SER A 39 -11.73 13.19 4.47
CA SER A 39 -10.78 12.30 5.13
C SER A 39 -9.96 13.05 6.18
N ASN A 40 -9.79 12.44 7.34
CA ASN A 40 -8.96 12.95 8.42
C ASN A 40 -7.98 11.88 8.91
N ARG A 41 -6.71 12.25 9.04
CA ARG A 41 -5.69 11.40 9.67
C ARG A 41 -5.64 11.66 11.17
N PHE A 42 -5.34 10.64 11.95
CA PHE A 42 -5.22 10.75 13.41
C PHE A 42 -4.05 9.90 13.92
N GLY A 43 -3.45 10.30 15.04
CA GLY A 43 -2.40 9.52 15.69
C GLY A 43 -2.97 8.42 16.59
N ILE A 44 -2.28 7.28 16.64
CA ILE A 44 -2.52 6.20 17.60
C ILE A 44 -1.21 5.79 18.25
N LEU A 45 -1.26 4.94 19.28
CA LEU A 45 -0.04 4.45 19.91
C LEU A 45 0.76 3.61 18.89
N PHE A 46 2.01 4.01 18.67
CA PHE A 46 2.92 3.42 17.68
C PHE A 46 2.43 3.48 16.22
N GLY A 47 1.53 4.41 15.88
CA GLY A 47 0.93 4.40 14.54
C GLY A 47 0.16 5.67 14.16
N GLU A 48 -0.49 5.59 13.01
CA GLU A 48 -1.48 6.54 12.53
C GLU A 48 -2.71 5.79 12.01
N GLY A 49 -3.85 6.45 12.00
CA GLY A 49 -5.07 6.00 11.36
C GLY A 49 -5.62 7.03 10.40
N ILE A 50 -6.53 6.59 9.54
CA ILE A 50 -7.32 7.44 8.68
C ILE A 50 -8.80 7.12 8.85
N SER A 51 -9.58 8.18 8.93
CA SER A 51 -11.04 8.17 9.00
C SER A 51 -11.57 8.86 7.75
N THR A 52 -12.43 8.20 6.98
CA THR A 52 -13.02 8.78 5.76
C THR A 52 -14.52 8.67 5.80
N THR A 53 -15.21 9.79 5.55
CA THR A 53 -16.66 9.87 5.40
C THR A 53 -17.02 10.27 3.97
N CYS A 54 -17.82 9.47 3.27
CA CYS A 54 -18.25 9.77 1.91
C CYS A 54 -19.75 10.11 1.84
N PHE A 55 -20.08 11.22 1.19
CA PHE A 55 -21.44 11.69 0.90
C PHE A 55 -21.80 11.58 -0.58
N SER A 56 -20.79 11.48 -1.45
CA SER A 56 -20.96 11.20 -2.86
C SER A 56 -19.83 10.28 -3.32
N LEU A 57 -20.15 9.31 -4.18
CA LEU A 57 -19.17 8.45 -4.83
C LEU A 57 -19.37 8.52 -6.35
N PRO A 58 -18.32 8.32 -7.16
CA PRO A 58 -18.40 8.39 -8.62
C PRO A 58 -19.36 7.37 -9.25
N ARG A 59 -19.58 6.24 -8.56
CA ARG A 59 -20.51 5.19 -8.98
C ARG A 59 -21.77 5.23 -8.11
N TYR A 60 -22.85 4.60 -8.57
CA TYR A 60 -24.10 4.42 -7.80
C TYR A 60 -23.92 3.50 -6.57
N SER A 61 -22.70 3.33 -6.08
CA SER A 61 -22.32 2.50 -4.95
C SER A 61 -22.97 2.98 -3.67
N GLU A 62 -23.61 2.08 -2.93
CA GLU A 62 -24.32 2.43 -1.70
C GLU A 62 -23.38 2.37 -0.49
N THR A 63 -22.29 1.62 -0.59
CA THR A 63 -21.33 1.41 0.49
C THR A 63 -19.91 1.70 0.05
N TYR A 64 -19.08 2.07 1.03
CA TYR A 64 -17.68 2.34 0.80
C TYR A 64 -16.83 1.89 2.00
N ARG A 65 -15.53 1.72 1.76
CA ARG A 65 -14.55 1.56 2.83
C ARG A 65 -13.25 2.26 2.48
N VAL A 66 -12.54 2.75 3.49
CA VAL A 66 -11.19 3.26 3.30
C VAL A 66 -10.19 2.10 3.33
N VAL A 67 -9.20 2.15 2.44
CA VAL A 67 -8.04 1.25 2.45
C VAL A 67 -6.79 2.10 2.63
N ALA A 68 -6.18 2.02 3.82
CA ALA A 68 -4.96 2.74 4.15
C ALA A 68 -3.74 2.03 3.57
N HIS A 69 -2.84 2.81 2.98
CA HIS A 69 -1.52 2.36 2.54
C HIS A 69 -0.54 2.71 3.67
N CYS A 70 -0.09 1.69 4.38
CA CYS A 70 0.73 1.84 5.57
C CYS A 70 2.22 1.67 5.24
N ALA A 71 3.05 2.42 5.96
CA ALA A 71 4.49 2.28 5.88
C ALA A 71 5.14 2.38 7.26
N SER A 72 6.23 1.63 7.46
CA SER A 72 7.12 1.75 8.62
C SER A 72 8.53 1.37 8.20
N GLY A 73 9.45 2.33 8.18
CA GLY A 73 10.79 2.13 7.62
C GLY A 73 10.72 1.70 6.15
N SER A 74 11.25 0.50 5.86
CA SER A 74 11.23 -0.11 4.52
C SER A 74 10.08 -1.09 4.28
N SER A 75 9.15 -1.23 5.23
CA SER A 75 8.00 -2.12 5.14
C SER A 75 6.75 -1.35 4.68
N PHE A 76 6.00 -1.95 3.75
CA PHE A 76 4.76 -1.40 3.20
C PHE A 76 3.67 -2.46 3.22
N TRP A 77 2.45 -2.07 3.61
CA TRP A 77 1.29 -2.97 3.64
C TRP A 77 -0.01 -2.17 3.53
N TYR A 78 -1.15 -2.86 3.52
CA TYR A 78 -2.46 -2.23 3.50
C TYR A 78 -3.26 -2.63 4.74
N THR A 79 -3.98 -1.68 5.32
CA THR A 79 -5.04 -1.94 6.29
C THR A 79 -6.37 -1.54 5.69
N VAL A 80 -7.39 -2.39 5.87
CA VAL A 80 -8.71 -2.21 5.29
C VAL A 80 -9.69 -1.82 6.40
N GLY A 81 -10.45 -0.75 6.15
CA GLY A 81 -11.54 -0.33 7.02
C GLY A 81 -12.81 -1.13 6.80
N HIS A 82 -13.82 -0.84 7.62
CA HIS A 82 -15.12 -1.48 7.53
C HIS A 82 -15.99 -0.84 6.43
N TRP A 83 -16.90 -1.62 5.86
CA TRP A 83 -17.90 -1.10 4.92
C TRP A 83 -18.92 -0.25 5.65
N VAL A 84 -19.16 0.96 5.14
CA VAL A 84 -20.13 1.90 5.69
C VAL A 84 -21.06 2.38 4.58
N PRO A 85 -22.37 2.47 4.83
CA PRO A 85 -23.27 3.13 3.91
C PRO A 85 -22.90 4.61 3.71
N ARG A 86 -23.05 5.11 2.50
CA ARG A 86 -22.82 6.53 2.17
C ARG A 86 -23.64 7.45 3.11
N GLY A 87 -22.98 8.40 3.76
CA GLY A 87 -23.61 9.34 4.69
C GLY A 87 -23.83 8.84 6.13
N PHE A 88 -23.41 7.61 6.49
CA PHE A 88 -23.65 7.01 7.81
C PHE A 88 -22.43 7.03 8.76
N GLY A 89 -21.48 7.93 8.51
CA GLY A 89 -20.26 8.08 9.33
C GLY A 89 -19.04 7.42 8.71
N PRO A 90 -17.90 7.42 9.41
CA PRO A 90 -16.62 7.14 8.78
C PRO A 90 -16.26 5.65 8.70
N SER A 91 -15.68 5.24 7.57
CA SER A 91 -14.84 4.05 7.51
C SER A 91 -13.44 4.39 8.03
N THR A 92 -12.90 3.57 8.93
CA THR A 92 -11.60 3.78 9.58
C THR A 92 -10.62 2.64 9.29
N ALA A 93 -9.36 2.98 9.04
CA ALA A 93 -8.27 2.02 8.91
C ALA A 93 -7.03 2.51 9.68
N GLU A 94 -6.34 1.59 10.36
CA GLU A 94 -5.24 1.91 11.27
C GLU A 94 -3.94 1.22 10.84
N CYS A 95 -2.86 2.00 10.80
CA CYS A 95 -1.52 1.53 10.55
C CYS A 95 -0.80 1.39 11.90
N HIS A 96 -0.74 0.16 12.43
CA HIS A 96 0.00 -0.12 13.66
C HIS A 96 1.46 -0.45 13.35
N GLY A 97 2.37 0.26 13.99
CA GLY A 97 3.80 -0.04 13.99
C GLY A 97 4.22 -0.88 15.20
N GLY A 98 5.52 -1.11 15.30
CA GLY A 98 6.14 -1.75 16.46
C GLY A 98 6.65 -0.72 17.48
N LEU A 99 7.03 -1.20 18.66
CA LEU A 99 7.53 -0.38 19.78
C LEU A 99 8.68 0.57 19.40
N LEU A 100 9.53 0.17 18.45
CA LEU A 100 10.71 0.92 18.00
C LEU A 100 10.56 1.51 16.59
N SER A 101 9.40 1.34 15.95
CA SER A 101 9.15 1.77 14.58
C SER A 101 7.67 2.08 14.40
N ASN A 102 7.33 3.37 14.50
CA ASN A 102 5.96 3.84 14.31
C ASN A 102 5.58 3.69 12.83
N ALA A 103 4.38 3.18 12.59
CA ALA A 103 3.79 3.19 11.26
C ALA A 103 3.08 4.52 10.98
N TYR A 104 2.94 4.87 9.72
CA TYR A 104 2.20 6.05 9.28
C TYR A 104 1.35 5.74 8.06
N VAL A 105 0.35 6.59 7.79
CA VAL A 105 -0.50 6.49 6.60
C VAL A 105 0.27 7.13 5.44
N ALA A 106 0.93 6.33 4.61
CA ALA A 106 1.65 6.82 3.43
C ALA A 106 0.69 7.30 2.33
N GLY A 107 -0.48 6.68 2.24
CA GLY A 107 -1.55 7.00 1.30
C GLY A 107 -2.83 6.27 1.69
N TYR A 108 -3.88 6.41 0.89
CA TYR A 108 -5.10 5.63 1.06
C TYR A 108 -5.83 5.52 -0.27
N HIS A 109 -6.96 4.82 -0.30
CA HIS A 109 -7.98 4.96 -1.34
C HIS A 109 -9.32 4.55 -0.74
N VAL A 110 -10.39 4.70 -1.52
CA VAL A 110 -11.73 4.26 -1.14
C VAL A 110 -12.15 3.16 -2.12
N ASP A 111 -12.49 1.99 -1.58
CA ASP A 111 -13.22 0.97 -2.32
C ASP A 111 -14.72 1.28 -2.23
N ASP A 112 -15.45 1.00 -3.30
CA ASP A 112 -16.90 1.16 -3.37
C ASP A 112 -17.60 -0.11 -3.88
N LEU A 113 -18.84 -0.34 -3.40
CA LEU A 113 -19.74 -1.43 -3.82
C LEU A 113 -21.15 -0.90 -4.03
#